data_AF-A0A931XBL7-F1
#
_entry.id   AF-A0A931XBL7-F1
#
_cell.length_a   1.000
_cell.length_b   1.000
_cell.length_c   1.000
_cell.angle_alpha   90.00
_cell.angle_beta   90.00
_cell.angle_gamma   90.00
#
_symmetry.space_group_name_H-M   'P 1'
#
loop_
_entity.id
_entity.type
_entity.pdbx_description
1 polymer ?
#
loop_
_entity_poly.entity_id
_entity_poly.type
_entity_poly.pdbx_seq_one_letter_code
_entity_poly.pdbx_strand_id
1 'polypeptide(L)'
;MIHAMSYAWDPEMLDALAVLGVRPGPETPPALVKDYVTELYQYELRRLRARLVRGEIPKASYAGLVKDIRPRYWMLSIAAAGWAQAR
;
A
#
# COMPACT_ATOMS: atom_id res chain seq x y z
N MET A 1 0.01 -31.27 1.34
CA MET A 1 0.53 -30.68 2.59
C MET A 1 1.29 -29.43 2.18
N ILE A 2 0.72 -28.24 2.34
CA ILE A 2 1.38 -26.99 1.95
C ILE A 2 2.36 -26.67 3.08
N HIS A 3 3.67 -26.74 2.84
CA HIS A 3 4.63 -26.21 3.82
C HIS A 3 4.41 -24.71 3.87
N ALA A 4 4.04 -24.19 5.03
CA ALA A 4 3.92 -22.76 5.25
C ALA A 4 5.34 -22.18 5.15
N MET A 5 5.54 -21.32 4.15
CA MET A 5 6.80 -20.59 4.00
C MET A 5 6.76 -19.40 4.93
N SER A 6 7.77 -19.30 5.79
CA SER A 6 7.92 -18.16 6.68
C SER A 6 8.72 -17.06 6.00
N TYR A 7 8.43 -15.81 6.32
CA TYR A 7 9.06 -14.62 5.74
C TYR A 7 9.66 -13.76 6.84
N ALA A 8 10.93 -13.40 6.67
CA ALA A 8 11.61 -12.39 7.46
C ALA A 8 11.34 -11.01 6.86
N TRP A 9 10.38 -10.29 7.42
CA TRP A 9 9.99 -8.96 6.98
C TRP A 9 11.04 -7.89 7.33
N ASP A 10 11.26 -6.96 6.40
CA ASP A 10 12.03 -5.74 6.67
C ASP A 10 11.26 -4.86 7.68
N PRO A 11 11.87 -4.46 8.81
CA PRO A 11 11.24 -3.57 9.78
C PRO A 11 10.69 -2.27 9.19
N GLU A 12 11.39 -1.64 8.23
CA GLU A 12 10.94 -0.39 7.61
C GLU A 12 9.63 -0.60 6.83
N MET A 13 9.49 -1.76 6.20
CA MET A 13 8.27 -2.14 5.49
C MET A 13 7.13 -2.40 6.46
N LEU A 14 7.40 -3.08 7.59
CA LEU A 14 6.39 -3.30 8.62
C LEU A 14 5.87 -1.98 9.20
N ASP A 15 6.76 -1.03 9.47
CA ASP A 15 6.39 0.29 9.99
C ASP A 15 5.53 1.06 8.96
N ALA A 16 5.96 1.07 7.69
CA ALA A 16 5.19 1.71 6.62
C ALA A 16 3.81 1.04 6.41
N LEU A 17 3.73 -0.29 6.47
CA LEU A 17 2.47 -1.03 6.36
C LEU A 17 1.55 -0.74 7.53
N ALA A 18 2.10 -0.63 8.74
CA ALA A 18 1.33 -0.34 9.95
C ALA A 18 0.65 1.04 9.90
N VAL A 19 1.29 2.05 9.29
CA VAL A 19 0.68 3.36 9.03
C VAL A 19 -0.57 3.24 8.14
N LEU A 20 -0.56 2.28 7.21
CA LEU A 20 -1.70 1.97 6.33
C LEU A 20 -2.70 0.99 6.98
N GLY A 21 -2.50 0.59 8.24
CA GLY A 21 -3.34 -0.37 8.95
C GLY A 21 -3.11 -1.83 8.55
N VAL A 22 -2.02 -2.14 7.85
CA VAL A 22 -1.68 -3.48 7.37
C VAL A 22 -0.61 -4.09 8.27
N ARG A 23 -0.84 -5.32 8.76
CA ARG A 23 0.11 -6.04 9.62
C ARG A 23 0.23 -7.49 9.14
N PRO A 24 1.17 -7.79 8.23
CA PRO A 24 1.36 -9.15 7.77
C PRO A 24 1.98 -10.02 8.87
N GLY A 25 1.62 -11.30 8.88
CA GLY A 25 2.29 -12.29 9.71
C GLY A 25 3.53 -12.87 9.03
N PRO A 26 4.35 -13.65 9.75
CA PRO A 26 5.50 -14.35 9.18
C PRO A 26 5.12 -15.28 8.02
N GLU A 27 3.92 -15.87 8.02
CA GLU A 27 3.46 -16.76 6.96
C GLU A 27 2.71 -16.04 5.83
N THR A 28 2.64 -14.70 5.87
CA THR A 28 1.93 -13.92 4.85
C THR A 28 2.87 -13.61 3.68
N PRO A 29 2.57 -14.05 2.44
CA PRO A 29 3.42 -13.77 1.29
C PRO A 29 3.53 -12.28 1.00
N PRO A 30 4.74 -11.71 0.80
CA PRO A 30 4.91 -10.29 0.50
C PRO A 30 4.19 -9.83 -0.77
N ALA A 31 4.06 -10.70 -1.78
CA ALA A 31 3.32 -10.41 -3.00
C ALA A 31 1.83 -10.14 -2.72
N LEU A 32 1.20 -10.97 -1.88
CA LEU A 32 -0.20 -10.81 -1.48
C LEU A 32 -0.43 -9.46 -0.77
N VAL A 33 0.50 -9.08 0.10
CA VAL A 33 0.42 -7.80 0.83
C VAL A 33 0.61 -6.64 -0.13
N LYS A 34 1.54 -6.73 -1.09
CA LYS A 34 1.76 -5.68 -2.09
C LYS A 34 0.54 -5.49 -3.00
N ASP A 35 -0.12 -6.58 -3.39
CA ASP A 35 -1.36 -6.53 -4.16
C ASP A 35 -2.46 -5.81 -3.38
N TYR A 36 -2.67 -6.18 -2.12
CA TYR A 36 -3.63 -5.51 -1.23
C TYR A 36 -3.34 -4.00 -1.08
N VAL A 37 -2.09 -3.61 -0.83
CA VAL A 37 -1.70 -2.19 -0.69
C VAL A 37 -1.88 -1.43 -2.01
N THR A 38 -1.65 -2.09 -3.14
CA THR A 38 -1.90 -1.52 -4.47
C THR A 38 -3.38 -1.23 -4.68
N GLU A 39 -4.26 -2.16 -4.30
CA GLU A 39 -5.71 -1.96 -4.38
C GLU A 39 -6.18 -0.84 -3.44
N LEU A 40 -5.61 -0.76 -2.23
CA LEU A 40 -5.89 0.32 -1.28
C LEU A 40 -5.50 1.69 -1.85
N TYR A 41 -4.31 1.81 -2.45
CA TYR A 41 -3.87 3.04 -3.12
C TYR A 41 -4.81 3.44 -4.27
N GLN A 42 -5.19 2.49 -5.11
CA GLN A 42 -6.13 2.74 -6.22
C GLN A 42 -7.52 3.14 -5.70
N TYR A 43 -7.98 2.55 -4.59
CA TYR A 43 -9.23 2.94 -3.95
C TYR A 43 -9.17 4.38 -3.45
N GLU A 44 -8.09 4.82 -2.80
CA GLU A 44 -7.95 6.21 -2.36
C GLU A 44 -8.02 7.21 -3.52
N LEU A 45 -7.33 6.92 -4.63
CA LEU A 45 -7.39 7.76 -5.82
C LEU A 45 -8.79 7.79 -6.44
N ARG A 46 -9.46 6.64 -6.55
CA ARG A 46 -10.85 6.57 -7.04
C ARG A 46 -11.79 7.36 -6.14
N ARG A 47 -11.63 7.26 -4.82
CA ARG A 47 -12.42 8.04 -3.85
C ARG A 47 -12.18 9.53 -4.03
N LEU A 48 -10.92 9.97 -4.17
CA LEU A 48 -10.61 11.38 -4.40
C LEU A 48 -11.21 11.89 -5.71
N ARG A 49 -11.13 11.10 -6.78
CA ARG A 49 -11.78 11.43 -8.06
C ARG A 49 -13.30 11.51 -7.94
N ALA A 50 -13.93 10.62 -7.19
CA ALA A 50 -15.36 10.66 -6.97
C ALA A 50 -15.80 11.95 -6.25
N ARG A 51 -15.02 12.40 -5.26
CA ARG A 51 -15.25 13.70 -4.58
C ARG A 51 -15.14 14.88 -5.54
N LEU A 52 -14.16 14.86 -6.44
CA LEU A 52 -14.03 15.87 -7.49
C LEU A 52 -15.26 15.90 -8.41
N VAL A 53 -15.72 14.74 -8.88
CA VAL A 53 -16.89 14.63 -9.77
C VAL A 53 -18.17 15.12 -9.09
N ARG A 54 -18.31 14.87 -7.78
CA ARG A 54 -19.42 15.38 -6.97
C ARG A 54 -19.31 16.86 -6.61
N GLY A 55 -18.21 17.54 -6.96
CA GLY A 55 -17.98 18.94 -6.62
C GLY A 55 -17.63 19.19 -5.14
N GLU A 56 -17.31 18.14 -4.37
CA GLU A 56 -16.95 18.25 -2.95
C GLU A 56 -15.56 18.87 -2.73
N ILE A 57 -14.73 18.93 -3.79
CA ILE A 57 -13.42 19.56 -3.77
C ILE A 57 -13.21 20.42 -5.03
N PRO A 58 -12.48 21.54 -4.93
CA PRO A 58 -12.12 22.34 -6.10
C PRO A 58 -11.21 21.56 -7.05
N LYS A 59 -11.44 21.69 -8.37
CA LYS A 59 -10.59 21.05 -9.41
C LYS A 59 -9.13 21.47 -9.31
N ALA A 60 -8.86 22.74 -8.97
CA ALA A 60 -7.50 23.26 -8.79
C ALA A 60 -6.74 22.54 -7.66
N SER A 61 -7.44 22.06 -6.64
CA SER A 61 -6.85 21.37 -5.49
C SER A 61 -6.58 19.88 -5.76
N TYR A 62 -7.23 19.27 -6.75
CA TYR A 62 -7.16 17.83 -7.01
C TYR A 62 -5.73 17.32 -7.20
N ALA A 63 -4.92 18.03 -8.00
CA ALA A 63 -3.54 17.62 -8.26
C ALA A 63 -2.67 17.66 -6.99
N GLY A 64 -2.89 18.64 -6.10
CA GLY A 64 -2.21 18.71 -4.80
C GLY A 64 -2.60 17.53 -3.91
N LEU A 65 -3.89 17.27 -3.78
CA LEU A 65 -4.39 16.15 -2.96
C LEU A 65 -3.90 14.78 -3.43
N VAL A 66 -3.73 14.57 -4.75
CA VAL A 66 -3.10 13.35 -5.28
C VAL A 66 -1.62 13.28 -4.90
N LYS A 67 -0.89 14.40 -4.98
CA LYS A 67 0.52 14.47 -4.55
C LYS A 67 0.69 14.17 -3.07
N ASP A 68 -0.27 14.53 -2.23
CA ASP A 68 -0.22 14.26 -0.79
C ASP A 68 -0.53 12.79 -0.42
N ILE A 69 -1.11 12.01 -1.35
CA ILE A 69 -1.34 10.57 -1.17
C ILE A 69 -0.05 9.80 -1.45
N ARG A 70 0.62 10.10 -2.56
CA ARG A 70 1.71 9.28 -3.09
C ARG A 70 2.85 8.97 -2.09
N PRO A 71 3.33 9.91 -1.25
CA PRO A 71 4.40 9.64 -0.28
C PRO A 71 4.03 8.57 0.75
N ARG A 72 2.74 8.41 1.09
CA ARG A 72 2.28 7.38 2.04
C ARG A 72 2.42 5.95 1.49
N TYR A 73 2.57 5.82 0.18
CA TYR A 73 2.67 4.55 -0.53
C TYR A 73 4.04 4.36 -1.20
N TRP A 74 5.10 5.00 -0.68
CA TRP A 74 6.45 4.97 -1.26
C TRP A 74 6.95 3.53 -1.51
N MET A 75 6.63 2.60 -0.59
CA MET A 75 6.97 1.18 -0.66
C MET A 75 6.50 0.47 -1.93
N LEU A 76 5.42 0.96 -2.59
CA LEU A 76 4.93 0.36 -3.83
C LEU A 76 5.94 0.46 -4.97
N SER A 77 6.90 1.39 -4.88
CA SER A 77 8.02 1.49 -5.82
C SER A 77 9.04 0.35 -5.70
N ILE A 78 9.01 -0.41 -4.60
CA ILE A 78 9.93 -1.53 -4.32
C ILE A 78 9.26 -2.84 -4.69
N ALA A 79 9.96 -3.73 -5.38
CA ALA A 79 9.44 -5.07 -5.72
C ALA A 79 9.08 -5.87 -4.45
N ALA A 80 8.06 -6.72 -4.50
CA ALA A 80 7.60 -7.47 -3.32
C ALA A 80 8.70 -8.37 -2.70
N ALA A 81 9.61 -8.90 -3.51
CA ALA A 81 10.78 -9.66 -3.05
C ALA A 81 11.77 -8.82 -2.21
N GLY A 82 11.69 -7.48 -2.30
CA GLY A 82 12.45 -6.57 -1.46
C GLY A 82 11.75 -6.19 -0.16
N TRP A 83 10.53 -6.69 0.11
CA TRP A 83 9.80 -6.36 1.34
C TRP A 83 10.07 -7.36 2.48
N ALA A 84 10.36 -8.61 2.12
CA ALA A 84 10.71 -9.67 3.05
C ALA A 84 11.50 -10.77 2.33
N GLN A 85 12.28 -11.53 3.09
CA GLN A 85 13.03 -12.68 2.59
C GLN A 85 12.35 -13.98 3.02
N ALA A 86 12.20 -14.93 2.10
CA ALA A 86 11.73 -16.26 2.45
C ALA A 86 12.74 -16.96 3.37
N ARG A 87 12.23 -17.69 4.36
CA ARG A 87 12.99 -18.55 5.28
C ARG A 87 12.78 -20.02 4.96
#